data_AF-A0A4Y2JRH2-F1
#
_entry.id   AF-A0A4Y2JRH2-F1
#
_cell.length_a   1.000
_cell.length_b   1.000
_cell.length_c   1.000
_cell.angle_alpha   90.00
_cell.angle_beta   90.00
_cell.angle_gamma   90.00
#
_symmetry.space_group_name_H-M   'P 1'
#
loop_
_entity.id
_entity.type
_entity.pdbx_description
1 polymer ?
#
loop_
_entity_poly.entity_id
_entity_poly.type
_entity_poly.pdbx_seq_one_letter_code
_entity_poly.pdbx_strand_id
1 'polypeptide(L)'
;MTYLGNARIRLGWIKEYIGIKGNETADTLAKEATRDGTPANLPFPNSYLRNKLLQLSLSRWQVEWDNGDSGRSVYNIISKTSNKQLHWFRKGIQFATGHGSFPSFLKIFDLHPTDDCGYGEIPYTTQQDAHLLHHTTTRNQAHNSLSTGGRVPCPTNSQDEK
;
A
#
# COMPACT_ATOMS: atom_id res chain seq x y z
N MET A 1 42.86 -3.32 3.24
CA MET A 1 41.73 -2.58 2.65
C MET A 1 41.34 -1.48 3.62
N THR A 2 41.76 -0.25 3.36
CA THR A 2 41.43 0.93 4.17
C THR A 2 40.11 1.53 3.70
N TYR A 3 39.09 1.50 4.56
CA TYR A 3 37.84 2.23 4.35
C TYR A 3 38.15 3.74 4.34
N LEU A 4 37.97 4.42 3.21
CA LEU A 4 38.00 5.87 3.16
C LEU A 4 36.75 6.40 3.88
N GLY A 5 36.92 6.89 5.11
CA GLY A 5 35.85 7.50 5.88
C GLY A 5 35.34 8.78 5.23
N ASN A 6 34.01 8.86 5.10
CA ASN A 6 33.22 10.06 4.79
C ASN A 6 33.56 10.82 3.49
N ALA A 7 33.33 10.17 2.34
CA ALA A 7 33.29 10.88 1.06
C ALA A 7 32.11 11.87 1.01
N ARG A 8 32.38 13.14 0.70
CA ARG A 8 31.34 14.15 0.43
C ARG A 8 30.81 14.00 -0.99
N ILE A 9 29.79 13.17 -1.17
CA ILE A 9 29.15 12.91 -2.47
C ILE A 9 28.11 13.99 -2.76
N ARG A 10 28.12 14.54 -3.98
CA ARG A 10 27.07 15.42 -4.50
C ARG A 10 26.33 14.70 -5.63
N LEU A 11 25.01 14.66 -5.55
CA LEU A 11 24.15 14.05 -6.56
C LEU A 11 23.52 15.16 -7.41
N GLY A 12 23.44 14.92 -8.72
CA GLY A 12 22.81 15.84 -9.68
C GLY A 12 22.22 15.07 -10.84
N TRP A 13 21.15 15.60 -11.43
CA TRP A 13 20.49 15.01 -12.59
C TRP A 13 21.03 15.63 -13.87
N ILE A 14 21.38 14.77 -14.83
CA ILE A 14 21.85 15.18 -16.16
C ILE A 14 20.87 14.62 -17.19
N LYS A 15 20.46 15.45 -18.15
CA LYS A 15 19.60 15.03 -19.25
C LYS A 15 20.41 14.17 -20.23
N GLU A 16 19.76 13.14 -20.78
CA GLU A 16 20.37 12.26 -21.78
C GLU A 16 20.57 12.98 -23.14
N TYR A 17 21.54 12.52 -23.93
CA TYR A 17 21.80 12.95 -25.32
C TYR A 17 22.11 14.44 -25.53
N ILE A 18 22.79 15.09 -24.57
CA ILE A 18 23.18 16.51 -24.69
C ILE A 18 24.68 16.72 -24.98
N GLY A 19 25.42 15.69 -25.39
CA GLY A 19 26.85 15.84 -25.73
C GLY A 19 27.81 15.77 -24.53
N ILE A 20 27.33 15.42 -23.32
CA ILE A 20 28.21 15.31 -22.15
C ILE A 20 28.96 13.98 -22.22
N LYS A 21 30.23 14.07 -22.66
CA LYS A 21 31.13 12.93 -22.86
C LYS A 21 31.14 11.93 -21.69
N GLY A 22 31.14 12.40 -20.44
CA GLY A 22 31.14 11.51 -19.27
C GLY A 22 29.86 10.68 -19.13
N ASN A 23 28.70 11.29 -19.36
CA ASN A 23 27.40 10.61 -19.31
C ASN A 23 27.23 9.64 -20.50
N GLU A 24 27.67 10.06 -21.70
CA GLU A 24 27.64 9.25 -22.91
C GLU A 24 28.57 8.04 -22.82
N THR A 25 29.75 8.22 -22.23
CA THR A 25 30.69 7.12 -21.99
C THR A 25 30.09 6.14 -20.98
N ALA A 26 29.50 6.63 -19.89
CA ALA A 26 28.83 5.77 -18.90
C ALA A 26 27.66 4.99 -19.51
N ASP A 27 26.84 5.62 -20.35
CA ASP A 27 25.74 4.98 -21.08
C ASP A 27 26.25 3.93 -22.08
N THR A 28 27.30 4.25 -22.84
CA THR A 28 27.92 3.29 -23.78
C THR A 28 28.47 2.08 -23.04
N LEU A 29 29.19 2.28 -21.93
CA LEU A 29 29.71 1.19 -21.11
C LEU A 29 28.59 0.34 -20.50
N ALA A 30 27.49 0.95 -20.06
CA ALA A 30 26.33 0.22 -19.57
C ALA A 30 25.69 -0.64 -20.68
N LYS A 31 25.56 -0.12 -21.91
CA LYS A 31 25.07 -0.85 -23.08
C LYS A 31 26.00 -2.00 -23.47
N GLU A 32 27.30 -1.79 -23.49
CA GLU A 32 28.31 -2.83 -23.76
C GLU A 32 28.25 -3.95 -22.72
N ALA A 33 28.14 -3.59 -21.43
CA ALA A 33 27.99 -4.58 -20.36
C ALA A 33 26.75 -5.47 -20.52
N THR A 34 25.67 -4.98 -21.15
CA THR A 34 24.50 -5.82 -21.46
C THR A 34 24.66 -6.71 -22.70
N ARG A 35 25.57 -6.37 -23.62
CA ARG A 35 25.88 -7.19 -24.81
C ARG A 35 26.83 -8.34 -24.47
N ASP A 36 27.79 -8.08 -23.58
CA ASP A 36 28.84 -9.05 -23.22
C ASP A 36 28.47 -9.92 -22.02
N GLY A 37 27.26 -9.76 -21.47
CA GLY A 37 26.74 -10.64 -20.44
C GLY A 37 26.60 -12.06 -20.97
N THR A 38 27.25 -13.03 -20.32
CA THR A 38 26.99 -14.45 -20.60
C THR A 38 25.54 -14.74 -20.23
N PRO A 39 24.69 -15.23 -21.16
CA PRO A 39 23.32 -15.58 -20.82
C PRO A 39 23.37 -16.64 -19.71
N ALA A 40 22.90 -16.28 -18.52
CA ALA A 40 22.78 -17.26 -17.45
C ALA A 40 21.78 -18.32 -17.92
N ASN A 41 22.27 -19.51 -18.27
CA ASN A 41 21.43 -20.64 -18.58
C ASN A 41 20.84 -21.16 -17.26
N LEU A 42 19.76 -20.51 -16.84
CA LEU A 42 19.04 -20.89 -15.65
C LEU A 42 18.27 -22.18 -15.96
N PRO A 43 18.34 -23.20 -15.09
CA PRO A 43 17.64 -24.46 -15.30
C PRO A 43 16.12 -24.34 -15.20
N PHE A 44 15.60 -23.14 -14.99
CA PHE A 44 14.18 -22.84 -14.84
C PHE A 44 13.77 -21.59 -15.62
N PRO A 45 12.51 -21.53 -16.08
CA PRO A 45 11.98 -20.35 -16.77
C PRO A 45 11.96 -19.10 -15.89
N ASN A 46 12.03 -17.92 -16.51
CA ASN A 46 11.86 -16.64 -15.81
C ASN A 46 10.54 -16.52 -15.02
N SER A 47 9.47 -17.19 -15.48
CA SER A 47 8.20 -17.21 -14.76
C SER A 47 8.31 -17.86 -13.39
N TYR A 48 9.15 -18.90 -13.24
CA TYR A 48 9.42 -19.55 -11.97
C TYR A 48 10.06 -18.60 -10.98
N LEU A 49 11.10 -17.87 -11.41
CA LEU A 49 11.77 -16.86 -10.57
C LEU A 49 10.81 -15.74 -10.15
N ARG A 50 10.04 -15.19 -11.10
CA ARG A 50 9.06 -14.15 -10.81
C ARG A 50 8.02 -14.63 -9.80
N ASN A 51 7.53 -15.86 -9.94
CA ASN A 51 6.59 -16.45 -9.00
C ASN A 51 7.23 -16.64 -7.61
N LYS A 52 8.45 -17.17 -7.53
CA LYS A 52 9.17 -17.34 -6.26
C LYS A 52 9.40 -16.00 -5.56
N LEU A 53 9.84 -14.99 -6.29
CA LEU A 53 10.05 -13.64 -5.74
C LEU A 53 8.73 -13.04 -5.25
N LEU A 54 7.65 -13.19 -6.02
CA LEU A 54 6.32 -12.75 -5.62
C LEU A 54 5.87 -13.44 -4.32
N GLN A 55 6.02 -14.76 -4.22
CA GLN A 55 5.63 -15.51 -3.01
C GLN A 55 6.42 -15.07 -1.77
N LEU A 56 7.73 -14.90 -1.91
CA LEU A 56 8.58 -14.39 -0.82
C LEU A 56 8.18 -12.97 -0.41
N SER A 57 7.90 -12.11 -1.40
CA SER A 57 7.50 -10.73 -1.16
C SER A 57 6.15 -10.67 -0.44
N LEU A 58 5.15 -11.42 -0.90
CA LEU A 58 3.84 -11.51 -0.25
C LEU A 58 3.94 -12.07 1.16
N SER A 59 4.75 -13.11 1.38
CA SER A 59 4.96 -13.66 2.72
C SER A 59 5.58 -12.64 3.67
N ARG A 60 6.58 -11.87 3.21
CA ARG A 60 7.19 -10.82 4.04
C ARG A 60 6.21 -9.69 4.30
N TRP A 61 5.51 -9.23 3.27
CA TRP A 61 4.48 -8.19 3.40
C TRP A 61 3.37 -8.59 4.35
N GLN A 62 2.95 -9.86 4.33
CA GLN A 62 1.96 -10.38 5.25
C GLN A 62 2.44 -10.27 6.70
N VAL A 63 3.69 -10.62 6.99
CA VAL A 63 4.27 -10.51 8.34
C VAL A 63 4.28 -9.06 8.81
N GLU A 64 4.71 -8.12 7.96
CA GLU A 64 4.66 -6.68 8.28
C GLU A 64 3.21 -6.19 8.46
N TRP A 65 2.27 -6.70 7.67
CA TRP A 65 0.86 -6.32 7.74
C TRP A 65 0.15 -6.86 8.99
N ASP A 66 0.50 -8.07 9.42
CA ASP A 66 -0.03 -8.70 10.62
C ASP A 66 0.49 -8.01 11.90
N ASN A 67 1.77 -7.61 11.90
CA ASN A 67 2.43 -7.03 13.08
C ASN A 67 2.42 -5.48 13.12
N GLY A 68 2.02 -4.81 12.04
CA GLY A 68 2.05 -3.36 11.97
C GLY A 68 0.88 -2.70 12.72
N ASP A 69 1.18 -1.64 13.47
CA ASP A 69 0.17 -0.88 14.24
C ASP A 69 -0.61 0.14 13.39
N SER A 70 -0.07 0.52 12.23
CA SER A 70 -0.73 1.47 11.33
C SER A 70 -1.78 0.80 10.44
N GLY A 71 -2.81 1.55 10.07
CA GLY A 71 -3.81 1.11 9.09
C GLY A 71 -4.68 -0.06 9.55
N ARG A 72 -4.90 -0.24 10.86
CA ARG A 72 -5.71 -1.34 11.42
C ARG A 72 -7.15 -1.35 10.96
N SER A 73 -7.72 -0.18 10.68
CA SER A 73 -9.04 -0.07 10.06
C SER A 73 -9.08 -0.77 8.69
N VAL A 74 -8.03 -0.64 7.88
CA VAL A 74 -7.89 -1.32 6.58
C VAL A 74 -7.59 -2.80 6.77
N TYR A 75 -6.77 -3.18 7.76
CA TYR A 75 -6.47 -4.59 8.08
C TYR A 75 -7.70 -5.40 8.45
N ASN A 76 -8.62 -4.80 9.21
CA ASN A 76 -9.88 -5.43 9.57
C ASN A 76 -10.75 -5.75 8.35
N ILE A 77 -10.54 -5.05 7.23
CA ILE A 77 -11.27 -5.29 5.97
C ILE A 77 -10.45 -6.20 5.03
N ILE A 78 -9.13 -5.98 4.93
CA ILE A 78 -8.21 -6.77 4.13
C ILE A 78 -7.10 -7.28 5.04
N SER A 79 -7.31 -8.44 5.66
CA SER A 79 -6.31 -9.05 6.54
C SER A 79 -5.23 -9.80 5.75
N LYS A 80 -5.47 -10.14 4.48
CA LYS A 80 -4.52 -10.87 3.62
C LYS A 80 -3.99 -10.00 2.49
N THR A 81 -2.66 -9.90 2.45
CA THR A 81 -1.92 -9.26 1.36
C THR A 81 -2.05 -10.06 0.07
N SER A 82 -2.17 -9.35 -1.04
CA SER A 82 -2.37 -9.93 -2.36
C SER A 82 -1.81 -8.99 -3.41
N ASN A 83 -1.36 -9.55 -4.53
CA ASN A 83 -0.95 -8.77 -5.69
C ASN A 83 -2.11 -8.43 -6.64
N LYS A 84 -3.33 -8.85 -6.30
CA LYS A 84 -4.53 -8.51 -7.07
C LYS A 84 -4.97 -7.11 -6.71
N GLN A 85 -5.17 -6.29 -7.73
CA GLN A 85 -5.78 -4.99 -7.54
C GLN A 85 -7.22 -5.17 -7.07
N LEU A 86 -7.55 -4.54 -5.96
CA LEU A 86 -8.91 -4.44 -5.49
C LEU A 86 -9.53 -3.18 -6.09
N HIS A 87 -10.70 -3.31 -6.71
CA HIS A 87 -11.44 -2.17 -7.24
C HIS A 87 -12.25 -1.53 -6.10
N TRP A 88 -11.67 -0.50 -5.49
CA TRP A 88 -12.32 0.29 -4.45
C TRP A 88 -12.92 1.56 -5.05
N PHE A 89 -14.17 1.86 -4.70
CA PHE A 89 -14.78 3.16 -5.00
C PHE A 89 -14.25 4.22 -4.01
N ARG A 90 -14.22 5.49 -4.43
CA ARG A 90 -13.65 6.60 -3.64
C ARG A 90 -14.15 6.63 -2.19
N LYS A 91 -15.47 6.51 -1.98
CA LYS A 91 -16.06 6.50 -0.64
C LYS A 91 -15.64 5.27 0.18
N GLY A 92 -15.44 4.12 -0.46
CA GLY A 92 -14.94 2.91 0.19
C GLY A 92 -13.50 3.08 0.70
N ILE A 93 -12.63 3.73 -0.08
CA ILE A 93 -11.26 4.06 0.33
C ILE A 93 -11.30 5.01 1.53
N GLN A 94 -12.09 6.09 1.42
CA GLN A 94 -12.30 7.07 2.49
C GLN A 94 -12.74 6.39 3.79
N PHE A 95 -13.76 5.52 3.70
CA PHE A 95 -14.25 4.77 4.85
C PHE A 95 -13.18 3.86 5.47
N ALA A 96 -12.51 3.02 4.68
CA ALA A 96 -11.53 2.06 5.20
C ALA A 96 -10.30 2.73 5.82
N THR A 97 -9.88 3.86 5.27
CA THR A 97 -8.74 4.62 5.78
C THR A 97 -9.12 5.63 6.85
N GLY A 98 -10.41 5.78 7.15
CA GLY A 98 -10.93 6.85 8.00
C GLY A 98 -10.67 8.26 7.47
N HIS A 99 -10.32 8.42 6.19
CA HIS A 99 -10.12 9.71 5.56
C HIS A 99 -11.43 10.30 5.01
N GLY A 100 -11.54 11.62 5.01
CA GLY A 100 -12.68 12.33 4.43
C GLY A 100 -13.40 13.18 5.46
N SER A 101 -14.67 13.50 5.22
CA SER A 101 -15.46 14.36 6.10
C SER A 101 -15.95 13.65 7.38
N PHE A 102 -15.11 12.80 7.97
CA PHE A 102 -15.39 12.15 9.25
C PHE A 102 -14.94 13.07 10.40
N PRO A 103 -15.76 13.25 11.45
CA PRO A 103 -15.38 14.04 12.63
C PRO A 103 -14.01 13.64 13.21
N SER A 104 -13.74 12.33 13.30
CA SER A 104 -12.45 11.78 13.73
C SER A 104 -11.26 12.27 12.90
N PHE A 105 -11.39 12.35 11.57
CA PHE A 105 -10.34 12.85 10.69
C PHE A 105 -10.21 14.37 10.73
N LEU A 106 -11.34 15.08 10.76
CA LEU A 106 -11.36 16.54 10.76
C LEU A 106 -10.84 17.12 12.08
N LYS A 107 -11.02 16.43 13.21
CA LYS A 107 -10.47 16.81 14.51
C LYS A 107 -8.94 16.92 14.49
N ILE A 108 -8.25 16.04 13.76
CA ILE A 108 -6.78 16.05 13.64
C ILE A 108 -6.27 17.37 13.03
N PHE A 109 -7.12 18.07 12.27
CA PHE A 109 -6.79 19.36 11.65
C PHE A 109 -7.48 20.56 12.34
N ASP A 110 -8.05 20.36 13.52
CA ASP A 110 -8.85 21.37 14.24
C ASP A 110 -10.02 21.94 13.41
N LEU A 111 -10.51 21.19 12.43
CA LEU A 111 -11.63 21.58 11.56
C LEU A 111 -12.99 21.12 12.13
N HIS A 112 -12.99 20.30 13.17
CA HIS A 112 -14.20 19.84 13.86
C HIS A 112 -13.95 19.75 15.38
N PRO A 113 -14.90 20.19 16.23
CA PRO A 113 -14.69 20.28 17.67
C PRO A 113 -14.66 18.93 18.39
N THR A 114 -15.18 17.87 17.77
CA THR A 114 -15.25 16.52 18.35
C THR A 114 -14.78 15.45 17.37
N ASP A 115 -14.27 14.35 17.88
CA ASP A 115 -14.00 13.10 17.14
C ASP A 115 -15.22 12.18 17.17
N ASP A 116 -16.16 12.45 18.06
CA ASP A 116 -17.41 11.72 18.14
C ASP A 116 -18.21 11.93 16.86
N CYS A 117 -18.53 10.82 16.22
CA CYS A 117 -19.58 10.77 15.24
C CYS A 117 -20.89 10.69 16.02
N GLY A 118 -21.47 11.86 16.30
CA GLY A 118 -22.64 11.98 17.16
C GLY A 118 -23.62 10.82 17.03
N TYR A 119 -23.96 10.23 18.17
CA TYR A 119 -24.85 9.08 18.25
C TYR A 119 -26.30 9.48 17.93
N GLY A 120 -26.59 9.59 16.65
CA GLY A 120 -27.91 9.95 16.16
C GLY A 120 -27.92 9.66 14.68
N GLU A 121 -28.84 8.79 14.28
CA GLU A 121 -29.23 8.45 12.92
C GLU A 121 -28.62 9.38 11.87
N ILE A 122 -27.41 9.06 11.40
CA ILE A 122 -27.04 9.51 10.08
C ILE A 122 -27.95 8.70 9.17
N PRO A 123 -28.82 9.33 8.36
CA PRO A 123 -29.37 8.64 7.23
C PRO A 123 -28.17 8.43 6.32
N TYR A 124 -27.44 7.33 6.54
CA TYR A 124 -26.64 6.77 5.47
C TYR A 124 -27.70 6.42 4.43
N THR A 125 -27.95 7.33 3.51
CA THR A 125 -28.65 7.08 2.25
C THR A 125 -27.75 6.18 1.43
N THR A 126 -27.43 5.01 1.94
CA THR A 126 -28.15 3.82 1.56
C THR A 126 -27.50 2.69 2.32
N GLN A 127 -28.34 1.81 2.81
CA GLN A 127 -28.01 0.41 3.08
C GLN A 127 -27.18 -0.21 1.93
N GLN A 128 -27.18 0.35 0.71
CA GLN A 128 -26.24 0.06 -0.37
C GLN A 128 -24.75 0.30 -0.06
N ASP A 129 -24.28 1.32 0.67
CA ASP A 129 -22.82 1.59 0.75
C ASP A 129 -22.08 0.61 1.68
N ALA A 130 -22.70 0.20 2.79
CA ALA A 130 -22.22 -0.91 3.63
C ALA A 130 -22.45 -2.28 2.95
N HIS A 131 -23.55 -2.43 2.22
CA HIS A 131 -23.81 -3.61 1.39
C HIS A 131 -22.83 -3.70 0.21
N LEU A 132 -22.30 -2.59 -0.32
CA LEU A 132 -21.30 -2.56 -1.38
C LEU A 132 -19.94 -3.02 -0.87
N LEU A 133 -19.55 -2.64 0.35
CA LEU A 133 -18.38 -3.21 1.03
C LEU A 133 -18.59 -4.70 1.36
N HIS A 134 -19.79 -5.10 1.76
CA HIS A 134 -20.13 -6.52 1.93
C HIS A 134 -20.07 -7.28 0.60
N HIS A 135 -20.53 -6.72 -0.52
CA HIS A 135 -20.48 -7.36 -1.84
C HIS A 135 -19.08 -7.41 -2.44
N THR A 136 -18.22 -6.41 -2.23
CA THR A 136 -16.81 -6.47 -2.66
C THR A 136 -15.98 -7.43 -1.81
N THR A 137 -16.33 -7.59 -0.53
CA THR A 137 -15.72 -8.57 0.40
C THR A 137 -16.23 -9.99 0.10
N THR A 138 -17.54 -10.17 -0.10
CA THR A 138 -18.18 -11.47 -0.40
C THR A 138 -17.80 -11.99 -1.79
N ARG A 139 -17.47 -11.10 -2.75
CA ARG A 139 -16.95 -11.53 -4.07
C ARG A 139 -15.50 -12.04 -4.00
N ASN A 140 -14.76 -11.73 -2.93
CA ASN A 140 -13.32 -12.04 -2.84
C ASN A 140 -12.95 -13.14 -1.85
N GLN A 141 -13.81 -13.54 -0.91
CA GLN A 141 -13.74 -14.84 -0.24
C GLN A 141 -14.93 -15.04 0.70
N ALA A 142 -15.57 -16.22 0.62
CA ALA A 142 -16.46 -16.73 1.65
C ALA A 142 -15.66 -16.96 2.93
N HIS A 143 -16.03 -16.29 4.02
CA HIS A 143 -16.39 -16.88 5.31
C HIS A 143 -16.45 -15.81 6.43
N ASN A 144 -17.64 -15.72 7.02
CA ASN A 144 -17.96 -15.47 8.43
C ASN A 144 -17.33 -14.27 9.15
N SER A 145 -18.09 -13.16 9.22
CA SER A 145 -18.43 -12.48 10.49
C SER A 145 -19.23 -11.20 10.28
N LEU A 146 -20.48 -11.25 9.85
CA LEU A 146 -21.44 -10.13 10.00
C LEU A 146 -22.88 -10.65 9.91
N SER A 147 -23.23 -11.57 10.82
CA SER A 147 -24.63 -11.96 11.08
C SER A 147 -25.03 -11.62 12.51
N THR A 148 -24.79 -10.40 12.94
CA THR A 148 -25.46 -9.83 14.12
C THR A 148 -25.56 -8.34 13.88
N GLY A 149 -26.76 -7.77 13.99
CA GLY A 149 -27.04 -6.34 13.86
C GLY A 149 -26.33 -5.50 14.92
N GLY A 150 -25.00 -5.40 14.78
CA GLY A 150 -24.13 -4.59 15.61
C GLY A 150 -23.85 -3.26 14.92
N ARG A 151 -23.92 -2.18 15.71
CA ARG A 151 -23.52 -0.84 15.30
C ARG A 151 -22.09 -0.86 14.77
N VAL A 152 -21.88 -0.27 13.60
CA VAL A 152 -20.54 -0.08 13.02
C VAL A 152 -19.93 1.14 13.72
N PRO A 153 -18.85 0.99 14.51
CA PRO A 153 -18.14 2.12 15.09
C PRO A 153 -17.59 2.99 13.98
N CYS A 154 -17.43 4.29 14.24
CA CYS A 154 -16.83 5.16 13.25
C CYS A 154 -15.38 4.77 12.95
N PRO A 155 -14.90 5.02 11.72
CA PRO A 155 -13.51 4.80 11.40
C PRO A 155 -12.64 5.72 12.27
N THR A 156 -12.04 5.16 13.31
CA THR A 156 -11.06 5.83 14.15
C THR A 156 -9.68 5.46 13.63
N ASN A 157 -8.86 6.45 13.30
CA ASN A 157 -7.43 6.21 13.13
C ASN A 157 -6.88 5.92 14.54
N SER A 158 -6.51 4.67 14.80
CA SER A 158 -5.90 4.24 16.07
C SER A 158 -4.45 4.73 16.15
N GLN A 159 -4.25 6.05 16.17
CA GLN A 159 -2.98 6.67 16.47
C GLN A 159 -3.16 7.58 17.69
N ASP A 160 -3.46 6.99 18.84
CA ASP A 160 -3.33 7.66 20.14
C ASP A 160 -3.11 6.59 21.22
N GLU A 161 -1.90 6.04 21.26
CA GLU A 161 -1.26 5.56 22.50
C GLU A 161 0.27 5.75 22.37
N LYS A 162 0.72 7.01 22.45
CA LYS A 162 1.96 7.38 23.17
C LYS A 162 2.13 8.87 23.35
#